data_AF-A0A950PVC5-F1
#
_entry.id   AF-A0A950PVC5-F1
#
_cell.length_a   1.000
_cell.length_b   1.000
_cell.length_c   1.000
_cell.angle_alpha   90.00
_cell.angle_beta   90.00
_cell.angle_gamma   90.00
#
_symmetry.space_group_name_H-M   'P 1'
#
loop_
_entity.id
_entity.type
_entity.pdbx_description
1 polymer ?
#
loop_
_entity_poly.entity_id
_entity_poly.type
_entity_poly.pdbx_seq_one_letter_code
_entity_poly.pdbx_strand_id
1 'polypeptide(L)' 'EIYKIMVELAAGGGAIVMVSSDLPEALGMAHRVLVVRGGRIAAELSRADATPDRVIAVATGAAA' A
#
# COMPACT_ATOMS: atom_id res chain seq x y z
N GLU A 1 17.24 6.20 -4.62
CA GLU A 1 17.24 6.52 -6.06
C GLU A 1 16.01 5.95 -6.77
N ILE A 2 15.75 4.64 -6.66
CA ILE A 2 14.58 4.00 -7.29
C ILE A 2 13.22 4.63 -6.91
N TYR A 3 13.02 5.03 -5.66
CA TYR A 3 11.80 5.74 -5.22
C TYR A 3 11.56 7.04 -5.98
N LYS A 4 12.63 7.78 -6.28
CA LYS A 4 12.54 9.05 -7.00
C LYS A 4 12.07 8.81 -8.43
N ILE A 5 12.65 7.81 -9.09
CA ILE A 5 12.25 7.39 -10.45
C ILE A 5 10.78 6.93 -10.47
N MET A 6 10.35 6.17 -9.46
CA MET A 6 8.95 5.75 -9.34
C MET A 6 8.01 6.96 -9.18
N VAL A 7 8.36 7.94 -8.34
CA VAL A 7 7.56 9.16 -8.18
C VAL A 7 7.51 9.96 -9.48
N GLU A 8 8.63 10.10 -10.19
CA GLU A 8 8.69 10.81 -11.47
C GLU A 8 7.83 10.12 -12.56
N LEU A 9 7.89 8.79 -12.65
CA LEU A 9 7.02 8.00 -13.53
C LEU A 9 5.54 8.18 -13.20
N ALA A 10 5.19 8.12 -11.91
CA ALA A 10 3.82 8.33 -11.47
C ALA A 10 3.34 9.76 -11.75
N ALA A 11 4.19 10.76 -11.52
CA ALA A 11 3.90 12.17 -11.81
C ALA A 11 3.72 12.43 -13.31
N GLY A 12 4.39 11.65 -14.17
CA GLY A 12 4.19 11.65 -15.62
C GLY A 12 2.89 10.98 -16.11
N GLY A 13 2.01 10.56 -15.20
CA GLY A 13 0.75 9.88 -15.51
C GLY A 13 0.85 8.35 -15.61
N GLY A 14 2.00 7.77 -15.28
CA GLY A 14 2.17 6.33 -15.18
C GLY A 14 1.51 5.74 -13.93
N ALA A 15 1.07 4.49 -14.01
CA ALA A 15 0.62 3.73 -12.84
C ALA A 15 1.73 2.75 -12.40
N ILE A 16 1.98 2.67 -11.10
CA ILE A 16 2.96 1.75 -10.52
C ILE A 16 2.23 0.82 -9.55
N VAL A 17 2.45 -0.48 -9.73
CA VAL A 17 2.02 -1.50 -8.77
C VAL A 17 3.25 -1.96 -8.02
N MET A 18 3.31 -1.63 -6.73
CA MET A 18 4.40 -2.03 -5.86
C MET A 18 3.95 -3.20 -4.98
N VAL A 19 4.81 -4.21 -4.86
CA VAL A 19 4.63 -5.33 -3.94
C VAL A 19 5.81 -5.28 -2.98
N SER A 20 5.55 -4.97 -1.70
CA SER A 20 6.56 -4.95 -0.65
C SER A 20 6.07 -5.69 0.59
N SER A 21 6.99 -6.35 1.28
CA SER A 21 6.78 -6.89 2.63
C SER A 21 7.13 -5.88 3.73
N ASP A 22 7.72 -4.74 3.37
CA ASP A 22 8.00 -3.62 4.26
C ASP A 22 6.84 -2.61 4.23
N LEU A 23 6.12 -2.55 5.34
CA LEU A 23 4.93 -1.71 5.46
C LEU A 23 5.26 -0.21 5.46
N PRO A 24 6.24 0.30 6.25
CA PRO A 24 6.69 1.68 6.15
C PRO A 24 7.00 2.15 4.71
N GLU A 25 7.71 1.33 3.94
CA GLU A 25 8.01 1.62 2.54
C GLU A 25 6.73 1.72 1.69
N ALA A 26 5.85 0.70 1.82
CA ALA A 26 4.58 0.67 1.11
C ALA A 26 3.72 1.90 1.38
N LEU A 27 3.59 2.28 2.65
CA LEU A 27 2.80 3.43 3.07
C LEU A 27 3.43 4.76 2.66
N GLY A 28 4.76 4.85 2.67
CA GLY A 28 5.48 6.06 2.26
C GLY A 28 5.24 6.43 0.80
N MET A 29 5.16 5.41 -0.07
CA MET A 29 5.06 5.57 -1.52
C MET A 29 3.65 5.49 -2.08
N ALA A 30 2.74 4.76 -1.42
CA ALA A 30 1.44 4.45 -1.96
C ALA A 30 0.44 5.62 -1.89
N HIS A 31 -0.33 5.77 -2.96
CA HIS A 31 -1.55 6.58 -2.98
C HIS A 31 -2.77 5.80 -2.45
N ARG A 32 -2.76 4.48 -2.66
CA ARG A 32 -3.78 3.50 -2.25
C ARG A 32 -3.09 2.20 -1.90
N VAL A 33 -3.59 1.50 -0.88
CA VAL A 33 -3.05 0.21 -0.41
C VAL A 33 -4.13 -0.85 -0.52
N LEU A 34 -3.84 -1.91 -1.26
CA LEU A 34 -4.68 -3.10 -1.35
C LEU A 34 -4.12 -4.17 -0.42
N VAL A 35 -4.89 -4.54 0.60
CA VAL A 35 -4.48 -5.59 1.54
C VAL A 35 -5.02 -6.92 1.04
N VAL A 36 -4.14 -7.87 0.77
CA VAL A 36 -4.51 -9.20 0.30
C VAL A 36 -4.45 -10.19 1.47
N ARG A 37 -5.53 -10.95 1.67
CA ARG A 37 -5.60 -12.02 2.68
C ARG A 37 -6.35 -13.22 2.10
N GLY A 38 -5.76 -14.41 2.19
CA GLY A 38 -6.36 -15.64 1.66
C GLY A 38 -6.65 -15.58 0.16
N GLY A 39 -5.77 -14.93 -0.61
CA GLY A 39 -5.90 -14.79 -2.06
C GLY A 39 -6.98 -13.82 -2.53
N ARG A 40 -7.57 -13.01 -1.62
CA ARG A 40 -8.58 -11.99 -1.94
C ARG A 40 -8.17 -10.63 -1.40
N ILE A 41 -8.64 -9.57 -2.05
CA ILE A 41 -8.53 -8.21 -1.52
C ILE A 41 -9.46 -8.13 -0.29
N ALA A 42 -8.86 -7.98 0.88
CA ALA A 42 -9.56 -7.86 2.14
C ALA A 42 -9.96 -6.41 2.45
N ALA A 43 -9.14 -5.44 2.02
CA ALA A 43 -9.50 -4.03 2.04
C ALA A 43 -8.75 -3.25 0.97
N GLU A 44 -9.35 -2.13 0.61
CA GLU A 44 -8.70 -1.05 -0.11
C GLU A 44 -8.67 0.17 0.82
N LEU A 45 -7.48 0.72 1.04
CA LEU A 45 -7.27 1.86 1.93
C LEU A 45 -6.73 3.03 1.13
N SER A 46 -7.34 4.20 1.33
CA SER A 46 -6.77 5.47 0.88
C SER A 46 -5.47 5.77 1.63
N ARG A 47 -4.64 6.67 1.12
CA ARG A 47 -3.44 7.11 1.84
C ARG A 47 -3.73 7.64 3.25
N ALA A 48 -4.88 8.30 3.45
CA ALA A 48 -5.28 8.83 4.75
C ALA A 48 -5.70 7.71 5.73
N ASP A 49 -6.24 6.61 5.20
CA ASP A 49 -6.73 5.48 5.98
C ASP A 49 -5.66 4.40 6.20
N ALA A 50 -4.60 4.37 5.39
CA ALA A 50 -3.57 3.34 5.39
C ALA A 50 -2.57 3.54 6.54
N THR A 51 -3.03 3.47 7.78
CA THR A 51 -2.13 3.43 8.95
C THR A 51 -1.52 2.04 9.11
N PRO A 52 -0.32 1.92 9.72
CA PRO A 52 0.30 0.62 9.97
C PRO A 52 -0.63 -0.35 10.69
N ASP A 53 -1.26 0.11 11.77
CA ASP A 53 -2.16 -0.70 12.60
C ASP A 53 -3.37 -1.20 11.81
N ARG A 54 -3.98 -0.34 10.98
CA ARG A 54 -5.15 -0.72 10.18
C ARG A 54 -4.80 -1.71 9.09
N VAL A 55 -3.65 -1.55 8.44
CA VAL A 55 -3.17 -2.52 7.44
C VAL A 55 -2.90 -3.86 8.09
N ILE A 56 -2.22 -3.89 9.24
CA ILE A 56 -1.93 -5.13 9.98
C ILE A 56 -3.22 -5.79 10.45
N ALA A 57 -4.17 -5.03 10.99
CA ALA A 57 -5.46 -5.55 11.43
C ALA A 57 -6.20 -6.25 10.28
N VAL A 58 -6.29 -5.61 9.11
CA VAL A 58 -6.92 -6.22 7.92
C VAL A 58 -6.15 -7.46 7.45
N ALA A 59 -4.82 -7.38 7.37
CA ALA A 59 -3.96 -8.45 6.87
C ALA A 59 -4.04 -9.71 7.74
N THR A 60 -4.06 -9.53 9.07
CA THR A 60 -4.16 -10.62 10.05
C THR A 60 -5.58 -11.07 10.31
N GLY A 61 -6.58 -10.23 9.98
CA GLY A 61 -7.97 -10.48 10.33
C GLY A 61 -8.29 -10.29 11.81
N ALA A 62 -7.42 -9.59 12.55
CA ALA A 62 -7.77 -9.09 13.87
C ALA A 62 -9.00 -8.16 13.73
N ALA A 63 -10.00 -8.35 14.58
CA ALA A 63 -11.17 -7.49 14.59
C ALA A 63 -10.74 -6.03 14.79
N ALA A 64 -11.19 -5.15 13.89
CA ALA A 64 -10.98 -3.71 14.01
C ALA A 64 -11.75 -3.13 15.19
#